data_AF-A0A5S9R966-F1
#
_entry.id   AF-A0A5S9R966-F1
#
_cell.length_a   1.000
_cell.length_b   1.000
_cell.length_c   1.000
_cell.angle_alpha   90.00
_cell.angle_beta   90.00
_cell.angle_gamma   90.00
#
_symmetry.space_group_name_H-M   'P 1'
#
loop_
_entity.id
_entity.type
_entity.pdbx_description
1 polymer ?
#
loop_
_entity_poly.entity_id
_entity_poly.type
_entity_poly.pdbx_seq_one_letter_code
_entity_poly.pdbx_strand_id
1 'polypeptide(L)'
;MVAGRRHDVRGQSRTKSFRLSFLVAYATRIGERLAATSSSVTEELQRDDRLLPVLAARDRAVDEAFTRLFPKTVTSPLSAYDAVGLGAGRSAADTAMLDVRDSIAG
;
A
#
# COMPACT_ATOMS: atom_id res chain seq x y z
N MET A 1 -23.02 11.24 25.68
CA MET A 1 -22.08 12.39 25.69
C MET A 1 -21.11 12.21 24.51
N VAL A 2 -21.38 12.83 23.35
CA VAL A 2 -20.51 12.72 22.16
C VAL A 2 -19.60 13.94 22.14
N ALA A 3 -18.34 13.75 22.53
CA ALA A 3 -17.32 14.80 22.48
C ALA A 3 -16.97 15.15 21.02
N GLY A 4 -16.84 16.46 20.76
CA GLY A 4 -16.91 17.09 19.45
C GLY A 4 -15.90 16.64 18.40
N ARG A 5 -16.37 16.55 17.15
CA ARG A 5 -15.54 16.53 15.94
C ARG A 5 -14.85 17.88 15.77
N ARG A 6 -13.61 17.99 16.21
CA ARG A 6 -12.74 19.11 15.80
C ARG A 6 -11.98 18.68 14.56
N HIS A 7 -12.54 19.03 13.41
CA HIS A 7 -11.78 19.08 12.17
C HIS A 7 -10.95 20.37 12.22
N ASP A 8 -9.63 20.25 12.33
CA ASP A 8 -8.74 21.38 12.05
C ASP A 8 -8.90 21.79 10.57
N VAL A 9 -8.74 23.09 10.30
CA VAL A 9 -8.74 23.71 8.97
C VAL A 9 -7.70 23.07 8.03
N ARG A 10 -6.72 22.35 8.59
CA ARG A 10 -5.70 21.59 7.84
C ARG A 10 -6.00 20.09 7.65
N GLY A 11 -7.23 19.63 7.96
CA GLY A 11 -7.65 18.24 7.76
C GLY A 11 -7.06 17.23 8.75
N GLN A 12 -6.26 17.68 9.73
CA GLN A 12 -5.69 16.83 10.78
C GLN A 12 -6.71 16.62 11.91
N SER A 13 -7.67 15.72 11.70
CA SER A 13 -8.46 15.20 12.81
C SER A 13 -7.58 14.27 13.65
N ARG A 14 -7.25 14.65 14.90
CA ARG A 14 -6.39 13.85 15.80
C ARG A 14 -7.08 12.59 16.35
N THR A 15 -8.27 12.25 15.86
CA THR A 15 -9.05 11.13 16.35
C THR A 15 -8.44 9.78 15.96
N LYS A 16 -8.82 8.73 16.69
CA LYS A 16 -8.47 7.36 16.34
C LYS A 16 -9.11 6.93 15.00
N SER A 17 -10.35 7.37 14.74
CA SER A 17 -11.09 7.05 13.51
C SER A 17 -10.42 7.60 12.26
N PHE A 18 -9.95 8.85 12.32
CA PHE A 18 -9.22 9.47 11.22
C PHE A 18 -7.92 8.73 10.93
N ARG A 19 -7.07 8.51 11.96
CA ARG A 19 -5.77 7.83 11.81
C ARG A 19 -5.91 6.43 11.22
N LEU A 20 -6.88 5.66 11.72
CA LEU A 20 -7.15 4.32 11.18
C LEU A 20 -7.57 4.40 9.71
N SER A 21 -8.54 5.28 9.39
CA SER A 21 -9.05 5.41 8.03
C SER A 21 -7.98 5.90 7.05
N PHE A 22 -7.13 6.83 7.49
CA PHE A 22 -5.96 7.29 6.74
C PHE A 22 -5.02 6.13 6.41
N LEU A 23 -4.61 5.35 7.40
CA LEU A 23 -3.64 4.26 7.20
C LEU A 23 -4.21 3.16 6.31
N VAL A 24 -5.48 2.78 6.49
CA VAL A 24 -6.15 1.79 5.64
C VAL A 24 -6.20 2.28 4.19
N ALA A 25 -6.69 3.50 3.95
CA ALA A 25 -6.76 4.05 2.59
C ALA A 25 -5.39 4.20 1.94
N TYR A 26 -4.39 4.64 2.71
CA TYR A 26 -3.02 4.79 2.23
C TYR A 26 -2.45 3.44 1.79
N ALA A 27 -2.49 2.43 2.68
CA ALA A 27 -1.95 1.11 2.38
C ALA A 27 -2.64 0.44 1.19
N THR A 28 -3.98 0.48 1.14
CA THR A 28 -4.75 -0.04 0.00
C THR A 28 -4.35 0.66 -1.29
N ARG A 29 -4.22 1.99 -1.29
CA ARG A 29 -3.87 2.74 -2.50
C ARG A 29 -2.45 2.47 -2.99
N ILE A 30 -1.50 2.27 -2.09
CA ILE A 30 -0.15 1.82 -2.49
C ILE A 30 -0.21 0.44 -3.16
N GLY A 31 -0.98 -0.50 -2.60
CA GLY A 31 -1.21 -1.81 -3.21
C GLY A 31 -1.81 -1.71 -4.61
N GLU A 32 -2.84 -0.88 -4.81
CA GLU A 32 -3.43 -0.61 -6.13
C GLU A 32 -2.38 -0.10 -7.14
N ARG A 33 -1.54 0.86 -6.74
CA ARG A 33 -0.50 1.45 -7.60
C ARG A 33 0.56 0.42 -8.01
N LEU A 34 0.98 -0.43 -7.06
CA LEU A 34 1.94 -1.50 -7.31
C LEU A 34 1.35 -2.56 -8.26
N ALA A 35 0.10 -2.97 -8.03
CA ALA A 35 -0.59 -3.92 -8.89
C ALA A 35 -0.74 -3.39 -10.32
N ALA A 36 -1.16 -2.13 -10.49
CA ALA A 36 -1.28 -1.49 -11.79
C ALA A 36 0.05 -1.47 -12.56
N THR A 37 1.16 -1.16 -11.87
CA THR A 37 2.50 -1.15 -12.45
C THR A 37 2.96 -2.56 -12.84
N SER A 38 2.70 -3.56 -12.00
CA SER A 38 3.02 -4.96 -12.28
C SER A 38 2.26 -5.48 -13.50
N SER A 39 0.96 -5.17 -13.60
CA SER A 39 0.14 -5.53 -14.76
C SER A 39 0.68 -4.91 -16.05
N SER A 40 1.00 -3.60 -16.05
CA SER A 40 1.54 -2.96 -17.26
C SER A 40 2.88 -3.55 -17.70
N VAL A 41 3.78 -3.85 -16.75
CA VAL A 41 5.08 -4.47 -17.05
C VAL A 41 4.90 -5.89 -17.57
N THR A 42 3.98 -6.66 -16.98
CA THR A 42 3.69 -8.03 -17.43
C THR A 42 3.12 -8.04 -18.86
N GLU A 43 2.21 -7.12 -19.19
CA GLU A 43 1.68 -6.99 -20.56
C GLU A 43 2.77 -6.65 -21.59
N GLU A 44 3.73 -5.79 -21.25
CA GLU A 44 4.86 -5.49 -22.12
C GLU A 44 5.77 -6.72 -22.31
N LEU A 45 6.03 -7.46 -21.21
CA LEU A 45 6.92 -8.62 -21.18
C LEU A 45 6.30 -9.90 -21.73
N GLN A 46 4.97 -9.99 -21.85
CA GLN A 46 4.30 -11.07 -22.59
C GLN A 46 4.69 -11.08 -24.08
N ARG A 47 5.31 -10.02 -24.61
CA ARG A 47 5.94 -10.06 -25.93
C ARG A 47 7.26 -10.85 -25.96
N ASP A 48 7.83 -11.18 -24.80
CA ASP A 48 9.03 -12.01 -24.63
C ASP A 48 8.81 -13.05 -23.51
N ASP A 49 8.12 -14.15 -23.86
CA ASP A 49 7.75 -15.26 -22.97
C ASP A 49 8.90 -15.84 -22.13
N ARG A 50 10.16 -15.62 -22.55
CA ARG A 50 11.36 -16.10 -21.83
C ARG A 50 11.54 -15.43 -20.46
N LEU A 51 10.90 -14.28 -20.22
CA LEU A 51 11.05 -13.49 -18.99
C LEU A 51 10.02 -13.86 -17.91
N LEU A 52 8.90 -14.48 -18.28
CA LEU A 52 7.84 -14.88 -17.34
C LEU A 52 8.33 -15.85 -16.24
N PRO A 53 9.20 -16.85 -16.52
CA PRO A 53 9.74 -17.71 -15.47
C PRO A 53 10.59 -16.95 -14.43
N VAL A 54 11.30 -15.90 -14.85
CA VAL A 54 12.14 -15.08 -13.95
C VAL A 54 11.26 -14.28 -12.99
N LEU A 55 10.16 -13.69 -13.49
CA LEU A 55 9.18 -13.00 -12.66
C LEU A 55 8.52 -13.94 -11.65
N ALA A 56 8.09 -15.12 -12.09
CA ALA A 56 7.50 -16.13 -11.20
C ALA A 56 8.49 -16.60 -10.11
N ALA A 57 9.77 -16.74 -10.44
CA ALA A 57 10.81 -17.05 -9.45
C ALA A 57 11.03 -15.91 -8.46
N ARG A 58 10.96 -14.65 -8.92
CA ARG A 58 11.05 -13.47 -8.07
C ARG A 58 9.87 -13.33 -7.12
N ASP A 59 8.65 -13.52 -7.61
CA ASP A 59 7.44 -13.49 -6.78
C ASP A 59 7.53 -14.53 -5.65
N ARG A 60 7.96 -15.76 -5.98
CA ARG A 60 8.18 -16.80 -4.97
C ARG A 60 9.24 -16.41 -3.93
N ALA A 61 10.35 -15.83 -4.37
CA ALA A 61 11.40 -15.37 -3.46
C ALA A 61 10.92 -14.23 -2.54
N VAL A 62 10.02 -13.35 -3.03
CA VAL A 62 9.37 -12.31 -2.22
C VAL A 62 8.45 -12.94 -1.18
N ASP A 63 7.62 -13.92 -1.55
CA ASP A 63 6.72 -14.62 -0.62
C ASP A 63 7.49 -15.37 0.49
N GLU A 64 8.57 -16.05 0.13
CA GLU A 64 9.46 -16.72 1.08
C GLU A 64 10.12 -15.71 2.03
N ALA A 65 10.64 -14.59 1.50
CA ALA A 65 11.22 -13.54 2.31
C ALA A 65 10.20 -12.89 3.24
N PHE A 66 8.97 -12.65 2.76
CA PHE A 66 7.87 -12.11 3.55
C PHE A 66 7.52 -13.04 4.70
N THR A 67 7.35 -14.34 4.43
CA THR A 67 7.03 -15.35 5.44
C THR A 67 8.14 -15.47 6.49
N ARG A 68 9.41 -15.39 6.06
CA ARG A 68 10.57 -15.42 6.96
C ARG A 68 10.67 -14.18 7.85
N LEU A 69 10.45 -12.99 7.30
CA LEU A 69 10.56 -11.72 8.03
C LEU A 69 9.35 -11.45 8.92
N PHE A 70 8.17 -11.91 8.51
CA PHE A 70 6.91 -11.70 9.20
C PHE A 70 6.22 -13.03 9.50
N PRO A 71 6.81 -13.90 10.35
CA PRO A 71 6.31 -15.26 10.58
C PRO A 71 4.98 -15.31 11.34
N LYS A 72 4.55 -14.19 11.94
CA LYS A 72 3.34 -14.09 12.77
C LYS A 72 2.47 -12.92 12.28
N THR A 73 1.77 -13.13 11.17
CA THR A 73 0.77 -12.19 10.66
C THR A 73 -0.64 -12.65 11.03
N VAL A 74 -1.51 -11.71 11.38
CA VAL A 74 -2.93 -11.99 11.63
C VAL A 74 -3.79 -11.16 10.68
N THR A 75 -4.78 -11.81 10.06
CA THR A 75 -5.81 -11.08 9.31
C THR A 75 -6.76 -10.45 10.31
N SER A 76 -6.86 -9.12 10.28
CA SER A 76 -7.79 -8.38 11.13
C SER A 76 -8.76 -7.59 10.25
N PRO A 77 -10.08 -7.74 10.43
CA PRO A 77 -11.03 -6.89 9.73
C PRO A 77 -10.90 -5.47 10.25
N LEU A 78 -10.46 -4.55 9.39
CA LEU A 78 -10.37 -3.12 9.70
C LEU A 78 -11.51 -2.42 8.97
N SER A 79 -12.35 -1.72 9.72
CA SER A 79 -13.38 -0.87 9.11
C SER A 79 -13.07 0.59 9.37
N ALA A 80 -12.94 1.32 8.26
CA ALA A 80 -12.61 2.74 8.21
C ALA A 80 -13.89 3.52 7.86
N TYR A 81 -14.32 4.37 8.78
CA TYR A 81 -15.59 5.11 8.65
C TYR A 81 -15.40 6.63 8.54
N ASP A 82 -14.17 7.13 8.58
CA ASP A 82 -13.88 8.55 8.50
C ASP A 82 -13.54 8.93 7.05
N ALA A 83 -14.49 9.55 6.36
CA ALA A 83 -14.34 9.91 4.94
C ALA A 83 -13.17 10.89 4.70
N VAL A 84 -12.91 11.80 5.65
CA VAL A 84 -11.79 12.75 5.55
C VAL A 84 -10.46 12.00 5.68
N GLY A 85 -10.37 11.07 6.64
CA GLY A 85 -9.21 10.17 6.78
C GLY A 85 -8.97 9.33 5.54
N LEU A 86 -10.02 8.72 4.98
CA LEU A 86 -9.93 7.95 3.73
C LEU A 86 -9.39 8.80 2.57
N GLY A 87 -9.98 9.98 2.34
CA GLY A 87 -9.55 10.88 1.26
C GLY A 87 -8.12 11.37 1.42
N ALA A 88 -7.75 11.78 2.64
CA ALA A 88 -6.39 12.22 2.95
C ALA A 88 -5.36 11.09 2.75
N GLY A 89 -5.68 9.87 3.20
CA GLY A 89 -4.80 8.70 3.02
C GLY A 89 -4.59 8.37 1.55
N ARG A 90 -5.66 8.42 0.74
CA ARG A 90 -5.59 8.16 -0.71
C ARG A 90 -4.75 9.22 -1.44
N SER A 91 -4.98 10.51 -1.16
CA SER A 91 -4.20 11.61 -1.76
C SER A 91 -2.73 11.59 -1.35
N ALA A 92 -2.44 11.27 -0.08
CA ALA A 92 -1.07 11.08 0.38
C ALA A 92 -0.40 9.89 -0.32
N ALA A 93 -1.13 8.78 -0.50
CA ALA A 93 -0.63 7.63 -1.23
C ALA A 93 -0.43 7.93 -2.72
N ASP A 94 -1.20 8.80 -3.36
CA ASP A 94 -0.98 9.18 -4.76
C ASP A 94 0.32 9.96 -4.96
N THR A 95 0.70 10.80 -3.99
CA THR A 95 1.93 11.61 -4.03
C THR A 95 3.15 10.87 -3.47
N ALA A 96 2.97 9.69 -2.88
CA ALA A 96 4.08 8.90 -2.34
C ALA A 96 5.02 8.42 -3.45
N MET A 97 6.30 8.76 -3.30
CA MET A 97 7.36 8.29 -4.18
C MET A 97 7.77 6.87 -3.75
N LEU A 98 7.51 5.88 -4.60
CA LEU A 98 7.87 4.47 -4.39
C LEU A 98 9.18 4.15 -5.10
N ASP A 99 10.19 4.98 -4.85
CA ASP A 99 11.52 4.76 -5.42
C ASP A 99 12.23 3.64 -4.67
N VAL A 100 12.85 2.73 -5.42
CA VAL A 100 13.73 1.70 -4.86
C VAL A 100 15.04 2.41 -4.53
N ARG A 101 15.07 3.13 -3.41
CA ARG A 101 16.32 3.69 -2.89
C ARG A 101 17.22 2.53 -2.48
N ASP A 102 18.41 2.56 -3.07
CA ASP A 102 19.46 1.55 -3.11
C ASP A 102 19.10 0.34 -4.00
N SER A 103 19.42 0.48 -5.29
CA SER A 103 20.02 -0.65 -5.99
C SER A 103 21.13 -1.16 -5.07
N ILE A 104 20.94 -2.34 -4.50
CA ILE A 104 21.99 -3.03 -3.76
C ILE A 104 23.18 -3.05 -4.72
N ALA A 105 24.16 -2.20 -4.44
CA ALA A 105 25.26 -1.93 -5.34
C ALA A 105 26.05 -3.22 -5.52
N GLY A 106 26.36 -3.57 -6.78
CA GLY A 106 27.44 -4.49 -7.14
C GLY A 106 27.15 -5.96 -6.94
#